data_AF-A0A7S3HEY1-F1
#
_entry.id   AF-A0A7S3HEY1-F1
#
_cell.length_a   1.000
_cell.length_b   1.000
_cell.length_c   1.000
_cell.angle_alpha   90.00
_cell.angle_beta   90.00
_cell.angle_gamma   90.00
#
_symmetry.space_group_name_H-M   'P 1'
#
loop_
_entity.id
_entity.type
_entity.pdbx_description
1 polymer ?
#
loop_
_entity_poly.entity_id
_entity_poly.type
_entity_poly.pdbx_seq_one_letter_code
_entity_poly.pdbx_strand_id
1 'polypeptide(L)'
;QVSLLQVNSGSTITTSAALAQFEATRFIRDLARKQSSPELAQLATRMDSVIRASNNAGEDPFAKVKKLIQDMVEKLEKNADGDATQKAFCDKELAETSEKKTDKTSEMDKLSTSIDKMSARSAQLKEETAALHKALAELASSTAEMNKLRGVEKAAFTTNKADMEQGLEGIKMALKILNEYYAKEDKAHSAGEGAGTSIIGLLEVVESDFTKGVAEMS
;
A
#
# COMPACT_ATOMS: atom_id res chain seq x y z
N GLN A 1 79.51 43.10 -13.95
CA GLN A 1 78.99 43.84 -15.13
C GLN A 1 77.67 43.17 -15.52
N VAL A 2 76.50 43.80 -15.58
CA VAL A 2 76.05 45.20 -15.46
C VAL A 2 74.63 45.18 -14.86
N SER A 3 74.32 46.23 -14.10
CA SER A 3 73.03 46.67 -13.58
C SER A 3 71.86 46.57 -14.57
N LEU A 4 70.64 46.35 -14.06
CA LEU A 4 69.52 47.25 -14.36
C LEU A 4 68.44 47.16 -13.25
N LEU A 5 68.72 47.78 -12.09
CA LEU A 5 67.65 48.27 -11.22
C LEU A 5 66.91 49.36 -12.02
N GLN A 6 65.78 49.01 -12.62
CA GLN A 6 64.87 50.00 -13.19
C GLN A 6 64.00 50.58 -12.06
N VAL A 7 64.65 51.32 -11.16
CA VAL A 7 64.01 52.26 -10.24
C VAL A 7 64.10 53.63 -10.90
N ASN A 8 63.12 54.01 -11.72
CA ASN A 8 62.70 55.41 -11.79
C ASN A 8 61.38 55.59 -12.54
N SER A 9 60.34 55.93 -11.79
CA SER A 9 59.31 56.91 -12.19
C SER A 9 58.61 57.35 -10.90
N GLY A 10 59.40 57.89 -9.98
CA GLY A 10 58.86 58.70 -8.90
C GLY A 10 58.35 59.99 -9.51
N SER A 11 57.03 60.11 -9.68
CA SER A 11 56.41 61.42 -9.86
C SER A 11 56.79 62.25 -8.65
N THR A 12 57.66 63.24 -8.83
CA THR A 12 57.92 64.23 -7.79
C THR A 12 56.59 64.92 -7.51
N ILE A 13 56.04 64.67 -6.31
CA ILE A 13 54.84 65.34 -5.84
C ILE A 13 55.27 66.77 -5.51
N THR A 14 55.13 67.66 -6.48
CA THR A 14 55.62 69.05 -6.38
C THR A 14 54.58 70.02 -5.84
N THR A 15 53.31 69.61 -5.75
CA THR A 15 52.18 70.46 -5.35
C THR A 15 51.41 69.84 -4.19
N SER A 16 50.94 70.66 -3.24
CA SER A 16 50.10 70.23 -2.10
C SER A 16 48.84 69.45 -2.52
N ALA A 17 48.24 69.82 -3.66
CA ALA A 17 47.10 69.10 -4.24
C ALA A 17 47.45 67.67 -4.68
N ALA A 18 48.66 67.45 -5.21
CA ALA A 18 49.12 66.12 -5.62
C ALA A 18 49.45 65.22 -4.41
N LEU A 19 49.87 65.81 -3.29
CA LEU A 19 50.08 65.10 -2.03
C LEU A 19 48.74 64.58 -1.46
N ALA A 20 47.73 65.45 -1.40
CA ALA A 20 46.39 65.07 -0.93
C ALA A 20 45.74 63.98 -1.80
N GLN A 21 45.98 64.00 -3.12
CA GLN A 21 45.51 62.97 -4.05
C GLN A 21 46.16 61.60 -3.80
N PHE A 22 47.46 61.60 -3.54
CA PHE A 22 48.19 60.38 -3.21
C PHE A 22 47.78 59.79 -1.85
N GLU A 23 47.55 60.65 -0.85
CA GLU A 23 47.07 60.23 0.46
C GLU A 23 45.65 59.63 0.39
N ALA A 24 44.73 60.24 -0.36
CA ALA A 24 43.38 59.73 -0.52
C ALA A 24 43.33 58.35 -1.21
N THR A 25 44.12 58.15 -2.27
CA THR A 25 44.20 56.85 -2.96
C THR A 25 44.89 55.78 -2.11
N ARG A 26 45.93 56.16 -1.35
CA ARG A 26 46.59 55.27 -0.39
C ARG A 26 45.64 54.84 0.71
N PHE A 27 44.85 55.76 1.27
CA PHE A 27 43.88 55.44 2.31
C PHE A 27 42.84 54.40 1.85
N ILE A 28 42.28 54.57 0.65
CA ILE A 28 41.30 53.62 0.10
C ILE A 28 41.96 52.28 -0.24
N ARG A 29 43.21 52.28 -0.73
CA ARG A 29 43.97 51.05 -0.98
C ARG A 29 44.29 50.29 0.31
N ASP A 30 44.64 51.00 1.38
CA ASP A 30 44.90 50.42 2.70
C ASP A 30 43.59 49.90 3.32
N LEU A 31 42.47 50.60 3.13
CA LEU A 31 41.15 50.11 3.52
C LEU A 31 40.74 48.86 2.74
N ALA A 32 40.95 48.82 1.42
CA ALA A 32 40.67 47.66 0.59
C ALA A 32 41.46 46.42 1.06
N ARG A 33 42.71 46.60 1.49
CA ARG A 33 43.55 45.53 2.06
C ARG A 33 43.09 45.10 3.45
N LYS A 34 42.68 46.03 4.31
CA LYS A 34 42.19 45.72 5.67
C LYS A 34 40.84 45.02 5.67
N GLN A 35 39.94 45.41 4.76
CA GLN A 35 38.59 44.84 4.64
C GLN A 35 38.51 43.71 3.60
N SER A 36 39.60 43.40 2.89
CA SER A 36 39.65 42.40 1.81
C SER A 36 38.57 42.58 0.74
N SER A 37 38.14 43.81 0.46
CA SER A 37 37.11 44.10 -0.55
C SER A 37 37.75 44.32 -1.93
N PRO A 38 37.45 43.46 -2.92
CA PRO A 38 37.92 43.64 -4.30
C PRO A 38 37.29 44.89 -4.96
N GLU A 39 36.10 45.31 -4.53
CA GLU A 39 35.41 46.51 -5.02
C GLU A 39 36.16 47.79 -4.61
N LEU A 40 36.61 47.88 -3.36
CA LEU A 40 37.43 48.99 -2.88
C LEU A 40 38.82 49.03 -3.55
N ALA A 41 39.38 47.86 -3.87
CA ALA A 41 40.64 47.77 -4.61
C ALA A 41 40.50 48.25 -6.06
N GLN A 42 39.38 47.91 -6.71
CA GLN A 42 39.05 48.41 -8.05
C GLN A 42 38.79 49.92 -8.04
N LEU A 43 38.11 50.44 -7.01
CA LEU A 43 37.90 51.87 -6.80
C LEU A 43 39.24 52.62 -6.68
N ALA A 44 40.16 52.14 -5.84
CA ALA A 44 41.48 52.76 -5.66
C ALA A 44 42.28 52.80 -6.98
N THR A 45 42.14 51.79 -7.83
CA THR A 45 42.78 51.73 -9.15
C THR A 45 42.15 52.71 -10.14
N ARG A 46 40.82 52.86 -10.13
CA ARG A 46 40.10 53.86 -10.94
C ARG A 46 40.38 55.29 -10.49
N MET A 47 40.59 55.51 -9.21
CA MET A 47 40.97 56.83 -8.70
C MET A 47 42.38 57.23 -9.16
N ASP A 48 43.35 56.30 -9.12
CA ASP A 48 44.71 56.56 -9.62
C ASP A 48 44.72 56.91 -11.11
N SER A 49 43.89 56.24 -11.91
CA SER A 49 43.78 56.53 -13.36
C SER A 49 43.10 57.88 -13.64
N VAL A 50 42.04 58.22 -12.90
CA VAL A 50 41.36 59.52 -13.03
C VAL A 50 42.26 60.68 -12.60
N ILE A 51 43.03 60.51 -11.53
CA ILE A 51 43.98 61.54 -11.04
C ILE A 51 45.07 61.80 -12.10
N ARG A 52 45.66 60.75 -12.67
CA ARG A 52 46.67 60.87 -13.74
C ARG A 52 46.10 61.52 -15.00
N ALA A 53 44.87 61.17 -15.39
CA ALA A 53 44.22 61.74 -16.57
C ALA A 53 43.80 63.21 -16.38
N SER A 54 43.33 63.57 -15.18
CA SER A 54 42.83 64.91 -14.86
C SER A 54 43.96 65.94 -14.75
N ASN A 55 45.14 65.54 -14.27
CA ASN A 55 46.34 66.39 -14.25
C ASN A 55 46.83 66.77 -15.66
N ASN A 56 46.51 65.97 -16.69
CA ASN A 56 46.85 66.27 -18.09
C ASN A 56 45.79 67.16 -18.77
N ALA A 57 44.56 67.23 -18.23
CA ALA A 57 43.42 67.93 -18.81
C ALA A 57 43.08 69.26 -18.10
N GLY A 58 43.72 69.58 -16.98
CA GLY A 58 43.49 70.82 -16.21
C GLY A 58 42.18 70.85 -15.41
N GLU A 59 41.47 69.72 -15.29
CA GLU A 59 40.21 69.61 -14.54
C GLU A 59 40.46 69.21 -13.08
N ASP A 60 39.53 69.56 -12.17
CA ASP A 60 39.60 69.18 -10.75
C ASP A 60 39.43 67.65 -10.57
N PRO A 61 40.50 66.92 -10.18
CA PRO A 61 40.46 65.46 -10.04
C PRO A 61 39.58 65.03 -8.86
N PHE A 62 39.47 65.85 -7.81
CA PHE A 62 38.71 65.51 -6.61
C PHE A 62 37.20 65.56 -6.84
N ALA A 63 36.72 66.47 -7.68
CA ALA A 63 35.31 66.51 -8.06
C ALA A 63 34.88 65.20 -8.74
N LYS A 64 35.71 64.65 -9.64
CA LYS A 64 35.44 63.37 -10.31
C LYS A 64 35.53 62.17 -9.36
N VAL A 65 36.52 62.16 -8.47
CA VAL A 65 36.66 61.12 -7.45
C VAL A 65 35.46 61.11 -6.50
N LYS A 66 34.99 62.28 -6.03
CA LYS A 66 33.81 62.39 -5.18
C LYS A 66 32.56 61.85 -5.88
N LYS A 67 32.35 62.20 -7.16
CA LYS A 67 31.25 61.64 -7.96
C LYS A 67 31.36 60.12 -8.09
N LEU A 68 32.55 59.58 -8.37
CA LEU A 68 32.74 58.14 -8.53
C LEU A 68 32.52 57.37 -7.21
N ILE A 69 32.89 57.95 -6.07
CA ILE A 69 32.57 57.39 -4.74
C ILE A 69 31.07 57.47 -4.48
N GLN A 70 30.43 58.60 -4.77
CA GLN A 70 28.99 58.78 -4.61
C GLN A 70 28.20 57.77 -5.45
N ASP A 71 28.53 57.63 -6.74
CA ASP A 71 27.91 56.65 -7.64
C ASP A 71 28.08 55.20 -7.13
N MET A 72 29.23 54.90 -6.50
CA MET A 72 29.48 53.58 -5.92
C MET A 72 28.66 53.35 -4.64
N VAL A 73 28.49 54.37 -3.81
CA VAL A 73 27.63 54.32 -2.60
C VAL A 73 26.17 54.14 -3.01
N GLU A 74 25.66 54.96 -3.93
CA GLU A 74 24.27 54.85 -4.43
C GLU A 74 24.00 53.48 -5.06
N LYS A 75 24.98 52.92 -5.78
CA LYS A 75 24.88 51.56 -6.33
C LYS A 75 24.87 50.49 -5.25
N LEU A 76 25.68 50.62 -4.20
CA LEU A 76 25.73 49.67 -3.08
C LEU A 76 24.46 49.71 -2.25
N GLU A 77 23.89 50.90 -2.00
CA GLU A 77 22.60 51.07 -1.32
C GLU A 77 21.47 50.41 -2.14
N LYS A 78 21.41 50.69 -3.45
CA LYS A 78 20.41 50.06 -4.33
C LYS A 78 20.55 48.53 -4.40
N ASN A 79 21.77 48.02 -4.42
CA ASN A 79 22.01 46.57 -4.40
C ASN A 79 21.63 45.96 -3.05
N ALA A 80 21.93 46.63 -1.93
CA ALA A 80 21.55 46.16 -0.60
C ALA A 80 20.02 46.06 -0.45
N ASP A 81 19.27 47.05 -0.97
CA ASP A 81 17.81 47.02 -0.99
C ASP A 81 17.28 45.88 -1.89
N GLY A 82 17.88 45.71 -3.07
CA GLY A 82 17.56 44.60 -3.99
C GLY A 82 17.82 43.23 -3.34
N ASP A 83 18.96 43.05 -2.70
CA ASP A 83 19.34 41.80 -2.04
C ASP A 83 18.45 41.52 -0.82
N ALA A 84 18.06 42.55 -0.06
CA ALA A 84 17.14 42.40 1.06
C ALA A 84 15.75 41.93 0.60
N THR A 85 15.23 42.52 -0.48
CA THR A 85 13.93 42.10 -1.05
C THR A 85 13.99 40.71 -1.67
N GLN A 86 15.06 40.38 -2.39
CA GLN A 86 15.26 39.05 -2.97
C GLN A 86 15.45 37.98 -1.88
N LYS A 87 16.20 38.28 -0.82
CA LYS A 87 16.36 37.38 0.32
C LYS A 87 15.03 37.12 1.00
N ALA A 88 14.24 38.16 1.25
CA ALA A 88 12.90 38.00 1.84
C ALA A 88 11.98 37.15 0.94
N PHE A 89 12.05 37.33 -0.38
CA PHE A 89 11.31 36.49 -1.34
C PHE A 89 11.78 35.03 -1.31
N CYS A 90 13.09 34.78 -1.38
CA CYS A 90 13.65 33.43 -1.32
C CYS A 90 13.33 32.73 -0.01
N ASP A 91 13.49 33.41 1.13
CA ASP A 91 13.18 32.86 2.46
C ASP A 91 11.68 32.48 2.55
N LYS A 92 10.78 33.31 2.01
CA LYS A 92 9.35 33.05 1.98
C LYS A 92 8.98 31.87 1.06
N GLU A 93 9.42 31.89 -0.19
CA GLU A 93 9.08 30.84 -1.16
C GLU A 93 9.65 29.48 -0.76
N LEU A 94 10.87 29.45 -0.19
CA LEU A 94 11.47 28.23 0.32
C LEU A 94 10.66 27.67 1.51
N ALA A 95 10.21 28.53 2.42
CA ALA A 95 9.36 28.12 3.54
C ALA A 95 8.04 27.52 3.04
N GLU A 96 7.31 28.23 2.18
CA GLU A 96 6.04 27.75 1.61
C GLU A 96 6.21 26.46 0.81
N THR A 97 7.30 26.34 0.04
CA THR A 97 7.58 25.14 -0.76
C THR A 97 7.94 23.95 0.13
N SER A 98 8.70 24.19 1.20
CA SER A 98 9.07 23.15 2.16
C SER A 98 7.85 22.60 2.91
N GLU A 99 6.93 23.48 3.31
CA GLU A 99 5.66 23.10 3.94
C GLU A 99 4.80 22.27 2.98
N LYS A 100 4.54 22.80 1.76
CA LYS A 100 3.79 22.08 0.71
C LYS A 100 4.42 20.72 0.39
N LYS A 101 5.75 20.65 0.34
CA LYS A 101 6.47 19.38 0.11
C LYS A 101 6.22 18.39 1.25
N THR A 102 6.31 18.83 2.50
CA THR A 102 6.08 17.99 3.68
C THR A 102 4.65 17.47 3.71
N ASP A 103 3.66 18.33 3.45
CA ASP A 103 2.25 17.94 3.39
C ASP A 103 2.01 16.92 2.27
N LYS A 104 2.54 17.16 1.07
CA LYS A 104 2.40 16.23 -0.06
C LYS A 104 3.10 14.91 0.19
N THR A 105 4.27 14.90 0.80
CA THR A 105 4.94 13.67 1.22
C THR A 105 4.10 12.91 2.26
N SER A 106 3.53 13.59 3.25
CA SER A 106 2.63 12.96 4.23
C SER A 106 1.37 12.37 3.57
N GLU A 107 0.76 13.08 2.62
CA GLU A 107 -0.38 12.57 1.84
C GLU A 107 0.02 11.34 1.01
N MET A 108 1.19 11.36 0.37
CA MET A 108 1.71 10.21 -0.38
C MET A 108 1.91 9.00 0.52
N ASP A 109 2.53 9.17 1.70
CA ASP A 109 2.76 8.06 2.64
C ASP A 109 1.44 7.46 3.15
N LYS A 110 0.45 8.31 3.45
CA LYS A 110 -0.91 7.88 3.82
C LYS A 110 -1.58 7.10 2.69
N LEU A 111 -1.51 7.60 1.46
CA LEU A 111 -2.09 6.93 0.30
C LEU A 111 -1.38 5.60 0.02
N SER A 112 -0.05 5.54 0.11
CA SER A 112 0.72 4.31 -0.05
C SER A 112 0.32 3.26 0.98
N THR A 113 0.25 3.64 2.26
CA THR A 113 -0.20 2.73 3.34
C THR A 113 -1.63 2.23 3.09
N SER A 114 -2.52 3.10 2.60
CA SER A 114 -3.89 2.72 2.26
C SER A 114 -3.94 1.75 1.08
N ILE A 115 -3.11 1.96 0.05
CA ILE A 115 -2.98 1.07 -1.10
C ILE A 115 -2.49 -0.32 -0.65
N ASP A 116 -1.48 -0.38 0.22
CA ASP A 116 -0.95 -1.64 0.74
C ASP A 116 -2.02 -2.40 1.53
N LYS A 117 -2.76 -1.70 2.40
CA LYS A 117 -3.87 -2.28 3.16
C LYS A 117 -4.98 -2.81 2.25
N MET A 118 -5.37 -2.03 1.23
CA MET A 118 -6.40 -2.43 0.28
C MET A 118 -5.95 -3.62 -0.58
N SER A 119 -4.68 -3.65 -0.98
CA SER A 119 -4.11 -4.75 -1.77
C SER A 119 -4.04 -6.04 -0.97
N ALA A 120 -3.59 -5.98 0.28
CA ALA A 120 -3.62 -7.14 1.19
C ALA A 120 -5.04 -7.66 1.40
N ARG A 121 -6.01 -6.76 1.64
CA ARG A 121 -7.43 -7.13 1.77
C ARG A 121 -7.99 -7.74 0.48
N SER A 122 -7.59 -7.24 -0.69
CA SER A 122 -7.99 -7.81 -1.97
C SER A 122 -7.45 -9.24 -2.16
N ALA A 123 -6.19 -9.49 -1.77
CA ALA A 123 -5.61 -10.83 -1.81
C ALA A 123 -6.36 -11.79 -0.85
N GLN A 124 -6.61 -11.36 0.39
CA GLN A 124 -7.37 -12.14 1.36
C GLN A 124 -8.77 -12.48 0.86
N LEU A 125 -9.51 -11.50 0.31
CA LEU A 125 -10.85 -11.73 -0.24
C LEU A 125 -10.82 -12.73 -1.41
N LYS A 126 -9.79 -12.70 -2.26
CA LYS A 126 -9.64 -13.70 -3.32
C LYS A 126 -9.45 -15.12 -2.75
N GLU A 127 -8.61 -15.27 -1.73
CA GLU A 127 -8.43 -16.56 -1.05
C GLU A 127 -9.73 -17.04 -0.38
N GLU A 128 -10.43 -16.16 0.32
CA GLU A 128 -11.72 -16.47 0.95
C GLU A 128 -12.77 -16.89 -0.07
N THR A 129 -12.87 -16.20 -1.21
CA THR A 129 -13.80 -16.58 -2.28
C THR A 129 -13.47 -17.95 -2.88
N ALA A 130 -12.19 -18.26 -3.10
CA ALA A 130 -11.78 -19.57 -3.59
C ALA A 130 -12.09 -20.68 -2.57
N ALA A 131 -11.83 -20.45 -1.28
CA ALA A 131 -12.16 -21.38 -0.21
C ALA A 131 -13.67 -21.62 -0.09
N LEU A 132 -14.47 -20.55 -0.12
CA LEU A 132 -15.94 -20.64 -0.08
C LEU A 132 -16.49 -21.39 -1.29
N HIS A 133 -15.99 -21.13 -2.51
CA HIS A 133 -16.40 -21.87 -3.69
C HIS A 133 -16.11 -23.37 -3.58
N LYS A 134 -14.94 -23.73 -3.04
CA LYS A 134 -14.58 -25.13 -2.79
C LYS A 134 -15.53 -25.77 -1.77
N ALA A 135 -15.77 -25.10 -0.64
CA ALA A 135 -16.69 -25.59 0.39
C ALA A 135 -18.12 -25.77 -0.14
N LEU A 136 -18.57 -24.86 -1.01
CA LEU A 136 -19.90 -24.93 -1.63
C LEU A 136 -20.00 -26.12 -2.60
N ALA A 137 -18.95 -26.37 -3.39
CA ALA A 137 -18.89 -27.54 -4.27
C ALA A 137 -18.88 -28.86 -3.50
N GLU A 138 -18.09 -28.95 -2.42
CA GLU A 138 -18.05 -30.12 -1.53
C GLU A 138 -19.41 -30.36 -0.86
N LEU A 139 -20.06 -29.29 -0.35
CA LEU A 139 -21.38 -29.37 0.25
C LEU A 139 -22.45 -29.81 -0.75
N ALA A 140 -22.40 -29.29 -1.98
CA ALA A 140 -23.32 -29.68 -3.04
C ALA A 140 -23.15 -31.16 -3.42
N SER A 141 -21.91 -31.65 -3.52
CA SER A 141 -21.62 -33.06 -3.78
C SER A 141 -22.14 -33.95 -2.65
N SER A 142 -21.83 -33.61 -1.40
CA SER A 142 -22.30 -34.34 -0.22
C SER A 142 -23.82 -34.38 -0.14
N THR A 143 -24.48 -33.26 -0.43
CA THR A 143 -25.95 -33.19 -0.44
C THR A 143 -26.55 -34.05 -1.56
N ALA A 144 -25.94 -34.07 -2.74
CA ALA A 144 -26.37 -34.93 -3.84
C ALA A 144 -26.23 -36.42 -3.50
N GLU A 145 -25.12 -36.82 -2.87
CA GLU A 145 -24.89 -38.18 -2.40
C GLU A 145 -25.89 -38.59 -1.32
N MET A 146 -26.12 -37.74 -0.32
CA MET A 146 -27.12 -37.98 0.72
C MET A 146 -28.53 -38.12 0.14
N ASN A 147 -28.92 -37.26 -0.80
CA ASN A 147 -30.21 -37.35 -1.47
C ASN A 147 -30.35 -38.63 -2.30
N LYS A 148 -29.28 -39.04 -2.98
CA LYS A 148 -29.25 -40.31 -3.73
C LYS A 148 -29.42 -41.50 -2.79
N LEU A 149 -28.64 -41.55 -1.70
CA LEU A 149 -28.72 -42.61 -0.70
C LEU A 149 -30.12 -42.68 -0.11
N ARG A 150 -30.66 -41.55 0.34
CA ARG A 150 -32.02 -41.48 0.89
C ARG A 150 -33.09 -41.91 -0.12
N GLY A 151 -32.89 -41.62 -1.41
CA GLY A 151 -33.75 -42.10 -2.49
C GLY A 151 -33.70 -43.62 -2.65
N VAL A 152 -32.50 -44.20 -2.66
CA VAL A 152 -32.28 -45.66 -2.74
C VAL A 152 -32.86 -46.37 -1.52
N GLU A 153 -32.57 -45.87 -0.32
CA GLU A 153 -33.09 -46.43 0.94
C GLU A 153 -34.61 -46.35 0.99
N LYS A 154 -35.20 -45.23 0.57
CA LYS A 154 -36.66 -45.09 0.50
C LYS A 154 -37.28 -46.10 -0.48
N ALA A 155 -36.69 -46.28 -1.66
CA ALA A 155 -37.18 -47.25 -2.64
C ALA A 155 -37.09 -48.68 -2.11
N ALA A 156 -35.92 -49.07 -1.56
CA ALA A 156 -35.72 -50.37 -0.95
C ALA A 156 -36.69 -50.61 0.21
N PHE A 157 -36.90 -49.60 1.05
CA PHE A 157 -37.85 -49.65 2.15
C PHE A 157 -39.29 -49.87 1.66
N THR A 158 -39.73 -49.16 0.61
CA THR A 158 -41.08 -49.36 0.06
C THR A 158 -41.29 -50.76 -0.53
N THR A 159 -40.28 -51.31 -1.21
CA THR A 159 -40.34 -52.67 -1.75
C THR A 159 -40.33 -53.70 -0.63
N ASN A 160 -39.38 -53.62 0.30
CA ASN A 160 -39.26 -54.56 1.41
C ASN A 160 -40.51 -54.56 2.30
N LYS A 161 -41.10 -53.38 2.54
CA LYS A 161 -42.36 -53.27 3.31
C LYS A 161 -43.49 -54.01 2.61
N ALA A 162 -43.68 -53.80 1.30
CA ALA A 162 -44.72 -54.47 0.54
C ALA A 162 -44.50 -56.00 0.48
N ASP A 163 -43.26 -56.44 0.26
CA ASP A 163 -42.91 -57.86 0.23
C ASP A 163 -43.13 -58.53 1.60
N MET A 164 -42.81 -57.84 2.70
CA MET A 164 -43.07 -58.34 4.05
C MET A 164 -44.56 -58.37 4.39
N GLU A 165 -45.34 -57.38 3.99
CA GLU A 165 -46.80 -57.38 4.14
C GLU A 165 -47.45 -58.54 3.36
N GLN A 166 -47.04 -58.76 2.10
CA GLN A 166 -47.51 -59.87 1.28
C GLN A 166 -47.08 -61.24 1.86
N GLY A 167 -45.83 -61.35 2.31
CA GLY A 167 -45.32 -62.56 2.96
C GLY A 167 -46.10 -62.91 4.23
N LEU A 168 -46.41 -61.91 5.06
CA LEU A 168 -47.22 -62.06 6.26
C LEU A 168 -48.64 -62.52 5.94
N GLU A 169 -49.27 -61.97 4.91
CA GLU A 169 -50.60 -62.44 4.45
C GLU A 169 -50.55 -63.88 3.93
N GLY A 170 -49.50 -64.23 3.18
CA GLY A 170 -49.25 -65.60 2.71
C GLY A 170 -49.10 -66.61 3.85
N ILE A 171 -48.32 -66.27 4.88
CA ILE A 171 -48.13 -67.11 6.07
C ILE A 171 -49.46 -67.29 6.81
N LYS A 172 -50.25 -66.22 6.98
CA LYS A 172 -51.58 -66.30 7.59
C LYS A 172 -52.53 -67.23 6.84
N MET A 173 -52.54 -67.15 5.50
CA MET A 173 -53.34 -68.05 4.67
C MET A 173 -52.86 -69.51 4.79
N ALA A 174 -51.55 -69.75 4.77
CA ALA A 174 -50.99 -71.08 4.94
C ALA A 174 -51.32 -71.68 6.32
N LEU A 175 -51.18 -70.89 7.39
CA LEU A 175 -51.57 -71.27 8.75
C LEU A 175 -53.06 -71.61 8.82
N LYS A 176 -53.93 -70.82 8.18
CA LYS A 176 -55.37 -71.10 8.13
C LYS A 176 -55.66 -72.45 7.45
N ILE A 177 -55.10 -72.70 6.26
CA ILE A 177 -55.31 -73.95 5.52
C ILE A 177 -54.75 -75.15 6.30
N LEU A 178 -53.55 -75.04 6.87
CA LEU A 178 -52.94 -76.11 7.66
C LEU A 178 -53.76 -76.40 8.92
N ASN A 179 -54.18 -75.38 9.66
CA ASN A 179 -55.06 -75.56 10.82
C ASN A 179 -56.40 -76.21 10.44
N GLU A 180 -57.05 -75.76 9.35
CA GLU A 180 -58.30 -76.37 8.86
C GLU A 180 -58.10 -77.82 8.36
N TYR A 181 -56.95 -78.15 7.78
CA TYR A 181 -56.62 -79.50 7.31
C TYR A 181 -56.35 -80.46 8.47
N TYR A 182 -55.56 -80.05 9.47
CA TYR A 182 -55.22 -80.87 10.62
C TYR A 182 -56.32 -80.93 11.70
N ALA A 183 -57.32 -80.02 11.66
CA ALA A 183 -58.49 -80.04 12.54
C ALA A 183 -59.62 -80.98 12.06
N LYS A 184 -59.58 -81.50 10.82
CA LYS A 184 -60.58 -82.46 10.31
C LYS A 184 -60.33 -83.86 10.89
N GLU A 185 -61.40 -84.53 11.33
CA GLU A 185 -61.35 -85.84 12.00
C GLU A 185 -61.08 -87.03 11.04
N ASP A 186 -61.27 -86.85 9.73
CA ASP A 186 -61.11 -87.90 8.71
C ASP A 186 -59.68 -87.91 8.14
N LYS A 187 -58.70 -88.34 8.95
CA LYS A 187 -57.27 -88.25 8.63
C LYS A 187 -56.78 -89.49 7.87
N ALA A 188 -56.58 -89.38 6.56
CA ALA A 188 -55.99 -90.44 5.73
C ALA A 188 -54.50 -90.74 6.05
N HIS A 189 -53.82 -89.94 6.89
CA HIS A 189 -52.40 -90.08 7.24
C HIS A 189 -52.13 -89.88 8.74
N SER A 190 -52.28 -90.94 9.54
CA SER A 190 -52.01 -90.95 10.99
C SER A 190 -50.51 -90.80 11.35
N ALA A 191 -49.58 -90.97 10.40
CA ALA A 191 -48.13 -90.90 10.66
C ALA A 191 -47.51 -89.49 10.61
N GLY A 192 -48.26 -88.46 10.17
CA GLY A 192 -47.73 -87.10 9.92
C GLY A 192 -48.09 -86.04 10.96
N GLU A 193 -48.88 -86.38 11.99
CA GLU A 193 -49.53 -85.41 12.89
C GLU A 193 -48.54 -84.65 13.81
N GLY A 194 -47.48 -85.32 14.26
CA GLY A 194 -46.38 -84.68 15.02
C GLY A 194 -45.51 -83.76 14.16
N ALA A 195 -45.34 -84.06 12.87
CA ALA A 195 -44.63 -83.19 11.93
C ALA A 195 -45.48 -81.95 11.57
N GLY A 196 -46.79 -82.12 11.36
CA GLY A 196 -47.71 -81.01 11.08
C GLY A 196 -47.79 -79.98 12.19
N THR A 197 -47.88 -80.42 13.45
CA THR A 197 -47.86 -79.53 14.63
C THR A 197 -46.53 -78.79 14.77
N SER A 198 -45.39 -79.43 14.48
CA SER A 198 -44.09 -78.75 14.48
C SER A 198 -43.95 -77.69 13.37
N ILE A 199 -44.52 -77.93 12.19
CA ILE A 199 -44.51 -76.99 11.05
C ILE A 199 -45.43 -75.80 11.30
N ILE A 200 -46.60 -76.02 11.89
CA ILE A 200 -47.51 -74.94 12.31
C ILE A 200 -46.82 -74.04 13.35
N GLY A 201 -46.21 -74.63 14.39
CA GLY A 201 -45.47 -73.85 15.39
C GLY A 201 -44.29 -73.06 14.80
N LEU A 202 -43.59 -73.61 13.81
CA LEU A 202 -42.54 -72.87 13.09
C LEU A 202 -43.13 -71.69 12.31
N LEU A 203 -44.26 -71.89 11.62
CA LEU A 203 -44.93 -70.84 10.86
C LEU A 203 -45.54 -69.74 11.74
N GLU A 204 -46.02 -70.07 12.94
CA GLU A 204 -46.49 -69.08 13.93
C GLU A 204 -45.35 -68.20 14.46
N VAL A 205 -44.16 -68.78 14.69
CA VAL A 205 -42.96 -68.01 15.04
C VAL A 205 -42.57 -67.08 13.89
N VAL A 206 -42.56 -67.59 12.66
CA VAL A 206 -42.27 -66.78 11.47
C VAL A 206 -43.33 -65.68 11.28
N GLU A 207 -44.62 -65.94 11.50
CA GLU A 207 -45.66 -64.92 11.48
C GLU A 207 -45.39 -63.82 12.52
N SER A 208 -45.03 -64.20 13.75
CA SER A 208 -44.69 -63.25 14.81
C SER A 208 -43.50 -62.36 14.42
N ASP A 209 -42.46 -62.95 13.85
CA ASP A 209 -41.27 -62.22 13.41
C ASP A 209 -41.56 -61.28 12.24
N PHE A 210 -42.36 -61.71 11.26
CA PHE A 210 -42.82 -60.84 10.17
C PHE A 210 -43.72 -59.71 10.69
N THR A 211 -44.60 -59.99 11.67
CA THR A 211 -45.49 -58.98 12.26
C THR A 211 -44.68 -57.92 13.00
N LYS A 212 -43.66 -58.32 13.77
CA LYS A 212 -42.72 -57.39 14.42
C LYS A 212 -41.94 -56.58 13.40
N GLY A 213 -41.40 -57.22 12.37
CA GLY A 213 -40.64 -56.54 11.33
C GLY A 213 -41.46 -55.51 10.56
N VAL A 214 -42.72 -55.79 10.25
CA VAL A 214 -43.63 -54.80 9.63
C VAL A 214 -43.94 -53.64 10.58
N ALA A 215 -44.11 -53.91 11.88
CA ALA A 215 -44.35 -52.88 12.90
C ALA A 215 -43.13 -51.99 13.19
N GLU A 216 -41.91 -52.53 13.10
CA GLU A 216 -40.67 -51.76 13.24
C GLU A 216 -40.37 -50.90 12.01
N MET A 217 -40.93 -51.27 10.86
CA MET A 217 -40.85 -50.47 9.63
C MET A 217 -41.92 -49.37 9.56
N SER A 218 -43.08 -49.52 10.20
CA SER A 218 -44.17 -48.53 10.17
C SER A 218 -43.92 -47.29 11.01
#